data_AF-A0A8N1S584-F1
#
_entry.id   AF-A0A8N1S584-F1
#
_cell.length_a   1.000
_cell.length_b   1.000
_cell.length_c   1.000
_cell.angle_alpha   90.00
_cell.angle_beta   90.00
_cell.angle_gamma   90.00
#
_symmetry.space_group_name_H-M   'P 1'
#
loop_
_entity.id
_entity.type
_entity.pdbx_description
1 polymer ?
#
loop_
_entity_poly.entity_id
_entity_poly.type
_entity_poly.pdbx_seq_one_letter_code
_entity_poly.pdbx_strand_id
1 'polypeptide(L)'
;MLKNINESRKQQLEELESFTNAINEKIANIVETLGWTVESVTNMVNDKEYLTCPYDPSHRLTEKSLNDHLASCQWKAEGYGKLDVPLSEPFFPTDSPLCIKIDKQLQEQILKKAKEQNPAMQIASCDCYTWCRINISFYIFFIGYFITIYYIRYIIFVI
;
A
#
# COMPACT_ATOMS: atom_id res chain seq x y z
N MET A 1 2.85 -33.85 49.83
CA MET A 1 2.26 -32.80 48.98
C MET A 1 3.20 -32.37 47.85
N LEU A 2 4.42 -31.89 48.14
CA LEU A 2 5.42 -31.49 47.11
C LEU A 2 5.77 -32.57 46.08
N LYS A 3 5.87 -33.84 46.49
CA LYS A 3 6.17 -34.96 45.60
C LYS A 3 5.10 -35.16 44.50
N ASN A 4 3.82 -35.02 44.86
CA ASN A 4 2.70 -35.11 43.90
C ASN A 4 2.67 -33.94 42.90
N ILE A 5 3.10 -32.74 43.32
CA ILE A 5 3.19 -31.58 42.42
C ILE A 5 4.27 -31.80 41.36
N ASN A 6 5.40 -32.38 41.75
CA ASN A 6 6.51 -32.61 40.82
C ASN A 6 6.18 -33.70 39.79
N GLU A 7 5.54 -34.80 40.21
CA GLU A 7 5.05 -35.84 39.29
C GLU A 7 3.97 -35.29 38.34
N SER A 8 3.03 -34.47 38.84
CA SER A 8 2.02 -33.83 37.99
C SER A 8 2.62 -32.90 36.94
N ARG A 9 3.64 -32.11 37.29
CA ARG A 9 4.34 -31.23 36.34
C ARG A 9 5.13 -32.04 35.30
N LYS A 10 5.72 -33.17 35.72
CA LYS A 10 6.44 -34.06 34.81
C LYS A 10 5.48 -34.70 33.79
N GLN A 11 4.33 -35.19 34.25
CA GLN A 11 3.30 -35.73 33.38
C GLN A 11 2.80 -34.69 32.36
N GLN A 12 2.56 -33.45 32.79
CA GLN A 12 2.16 -32.36 31.89
C GLN A 12 3.22 -32.05 30.82
N LEU A 13 4.51 -32.16 31.17
CA LEU A 13 5.59 -31.97 30.23
C LEU A 13 5.63 -33.11 29.20
N GLU A 14 5.50 -34.36 29.65
CA GLU A 14 5.43 -35.53 28.75
C GLU A 14 4.22 -35.47 27.80
N GLU A 15 3.07 -35.03 28.31
CA GLU A 15 1.87 -34.80 27.49
C GLU A 15 2.10 -33.71 26.43
N LEU A 16 2.74 -32.60 26.80
CA LEU A 16 3.05 -31.52 25.87
C LEU A 16 4.09 -31.92 24.80
N GLU A 17 5.12 -32.68 25.19
CA GLU A 17 6.12 -33.21 24.26
C GLU A 17 5.50 -34.20 23.28
N SER A 18 4.70 -35.14 23.77
CA SER A 18 4.01 -36.11 22.91
C SER A 18 3.05 -35.43 21.92
N PHE A 19 2.31 -34.41 22.37
CA PHE A 19 1.46 -33.60 21.51
C PHE A 19 2.28 -32.89 20.43
N THR A 20 3.38 -32.22 20.83
CA THR A 20 4.22 -31.47 19.90
C THR A 20 4.86 -32.39 18.85
N ASN A 21 5.32 -33.58 19.27
CA ASN A 21 5.88 -34.58 18.37
C ASN A 21 4.84 -35.09 17.37
N ALA A 22 3.60 -35.38 17.82
CA ALA A 22 2.53 -35.81 16.94
C ALA A 22 2.14 -34.73 15.91
N ILE A 23 2.19 -33.46 16.28
CA ILE A 23 1.96 -32.34 15.36
C ILE A 23 3.11 -32.23 14.36
N ASN A 24 4.37 -32.30 14.81
CA ASN A 24 5.54 -32.24 13.93
C ASN A 24 5.55 -33.37 12.90
N GLU A 25 5.17 -34.58 13.31
CA GLU A 25 5.03 -35.73 12.39
C GLU A 25 3.94 -35.49 11.34
N LYS A 26 2.78 -34.97 11.75
CA LYS A 26 1.70 -34.61 10.80
C LYS A 26 2.16 -33.55 9.79
N ILE A 27 2.87 -32.53 10.27
CA ILE A 27 3.42 -31.48 9.40
C ILE A 27 4.44 -32.09 8.42
N ALA A 28 5.35 -32.94 8.90
CA ALA A 28 6.34 -33.62 8.06
C ALA A 28 5.66 -34.45 6.96
N ASN A 29 4.64 -35.24 7.30
CA ASN A 29 3.88 -36.04 6.34
C ASN A 29 3.16 -35.20 5.28
N ILE A 30 2.56 -34.07 5.67
CA ILE A 30 1.91 -33.15 4.73
C ILE A 30 2.95 -32.56 3.77
N VAL A 31 4.07 -32.08 4.31
CA VAL A 31 5.15 -31.45 3.54
C VAL A 31 5.77 -32.46 2.56
N GLU A 32 6.00 -33.70 3.00
CA GLU A 32 6.48 -34.80 2.14
C GLU A 32 5.47 -35.16 1.04
N THR A 33 4.17 -35.22 1.36
CA THR A 33 3.10 -35.47 0.37
C THR A 33 3.08 -34.40 -0.74
N LEU A 34 3.44 -33.17 -0.40
CA LEU A 34 3.57 -32.06 -1.35
C LEU A 34 4.91 -32.07 -2.11
N GLY A 35 5.79 -33.03 -1.85
CA GLY A 35 7.12 -33.15 -2.48
C GLY A 35 8.15 -32.17 -1.92
N TRP A 36 7.93 -31.64 -0.73
CA TRP A 36 8.84 -30.72 -0.04
C TRP A 36 9.55 -31.43 1.12
N THR A 37 10.64 -30.84 1.60
CA THR A 37 11.28 -31.24 2.87
C THR A 37 11.00 -30.20 3.94
N VAL A 38 10.92 -30.60 5.21
CA VAL A 38 10.73 -29.65 6.33
C VAL A 38 11.79 -28.56 6.30
N GLU A 39 13.05 -28.93 6.06
CA GLU A 39 14.18 -27.99 5.92
C GLU A 39 13.97 -27.00 4.77
N SER A 40 13.47 -27.43 3.62
CA SER A 40 13.19 -26.52 2.49
C SER A 40 12.11 -25.49 2.82
N VAL A 41 11.09 -25.88 3.59
CA VAL A 41 10.01 -24.97 4.02
C VAL A 41 10.53 -23.98 5.06
N THR A 42 11.31 -24.47 6.04
CA THR A 42 11.91 -23.62 7.07
C THR A 42 12.90 -22.61 6.48
N ASN A 43 13.75 -23.05 5.55
CA ASN A 43 14.73 -22.19 4.89
C ASN A 43 14.06 -21.18 3.95
N MET A 44 12.97 -21.55 3.27
CA MET A 44 12.18 -20.60 2.45
C MET A 44 11.63 -19.41 3.25
N VAL A 45 11.30 -19.60 4.53
CA VAL A 45 10.81 -18.53 5.40
C VAL A 45 11.96 -17.67 5.90
N ASN A 46 13.13 -18.27 6.14
CA ASN A 46 14.29 -17.58 6.70
C ASN A 46 15.15 -16.84 5.64
N ASP A 47 15.19 -17.33 4.40
CA ASP A 47 16.06 -16.80 3.33
C ASP A 47 15.40 -15.70 2.48
N LYS A 48 14.10 -15.45 2.64
CA LYS A 48 13.39 -14.41 1.89
C LYS A 48 13.31 -13.14 2.71
N GLU A 49 14.05 -12.13 2.29
CA GLU A 49 13.83 -10.76 2.78
C GLU A 49 12.42 -10.32 2.38
N TYR A 50 11.51 -10.35 3.35
CA TYR A 50 10.16 -9.83 3.17
C TYR A 50 10.16 -8.32 3.40
N LEU A 51 9.78 -7.59 2.37
CA LEU A 51 9.60 -6.15 2.40
C LEU A 51 8.19 -5.82 2.88
N THR A 52 8.07 -4.76 3.69
CA THR A 52 6.78 -4.24 4.14
C THR A 52 6.26 -3.22 3.14
N CYS A 53 4.97 -3.26 2.81
CA CYS A 53 4.36 -2.24 1.95
C CYS A 53 4.31 -0.88 2.66
N PRO A 54 4.64 0.24 1.98
CA PRO A 54 4.54 1.58 2.55
C PRO A 54 3.10 2.09 2.71
N TYR A 55 2.14 1.51 2.00
CA TYR A 55 0.73 1.91 2.04
C TYR A 55 -0.10 1.11 3.05
N ASP A 56 0.32 -0.12 3.37
CA ASP A 56 -0.34 -1.00 4.34
C ASP A 56 0.70 -1.86 5.09
N PRO A 57 0.97 -1.57 6.37
CA PRO A 57 1.96 -2.30 7.16
C PRO A 57 1.67 -3.79 7.36
N SER A 58 0.45 -4.25 7.09
CA SER A 58 0.08 -5.67 7.18
C SER A 58 0.58 -6.49 5.99
N HIS A 59 0.91 -5.85 4.87
CA HIS A 59 1.39 -6.53 3.67
C HIS A 59 2.88 -6.85 3.75
N ARG A 60 3.21 -8.13 3.51
CA ARG A 60 4.58 -8.66 3.38
C ARG A 60 4.80 -9.16 1.96
N LEU A 61 5.86 -8.69 1.32
CA LEU A 61 6.10 -8.87 -0.10
C LEU A 61 7.51 -9.35 -0.37
N THR A 62 7.69 -10.05 -1.49
CA THR A 62 9.02 -10.33 -2.03
C THR A 62 9.43 -9.21 -2.98
N GLU A 63 10.74 -9.03 -3.20
CA GLU A 63 11.26 -8.04 -4.14
C GLU A 63 10.63 -8.18 -5.54
N LYS A 64 10.46 -9.43 -6.02
CA LYS A 64 9.83 -9.72 -7.33
C LYS A 64 8.39 -9.23 -7.45
N SER A 65 7.63 -9.26 -6.36
CA SER A 65 6.22 -8.88 -6.34
C SER A 65 5.98 -7.44 -5.90
N LEU A 66 7.04 -6.73 -5.49
CA LEU A 66 6.92 -5.41 -4.89
C LEU A 66 6.35 -4.39 -5.88
N ASN A 67 6.93 -4.29 -7.08
CA ASN A 67 6.54 -3.28 -8.06
C ASN A 67 5.08 -3.40 -8.49
N ASP A 68 4.63 -4.62 -8.81
CA ASP A 68 3.24 -4.88 -9.21
C ASP A 68 2.26 -4.60 -8.06
N HIS A 69 2.66 -4.92 -6.82
CA HIS A 69 1.88 -4.64 -5.64
C HIS A 69 1.76 -3.13 -5.37
N LEU A 70 2.86 -2.37 -5.45
CA LEU A 70 2.87 -0.95 -5.10
C LEU A 70 1.85 -0.16 -5.91
N ALA A 71 1.77 -0.40 -7.22
CA ALA A 71 0.79 0.26 -8.08
C ALA A 71 -0.64 -0.03 -7.62
N SER A 72 -1.01 -1.31 -7.48
CA SER A 72 -2.38 -1.68 -7.10
C SER A 72 -2.75 -1.28 -5.66
N CYS A 73 -1.80 -1.36 -4.73
CA CYS A 73 -2.02 -1.03 -3.33
C CYS A 73 -2.14 0.48 -3.11
N GLN A 74 -1.37 1.28 -3.85
CA GLN A 74 -1.52 2.73 -3.83
C GLN A 74 -2.92 3.15 -4.28
N TRP A 75 -3.39 2.60 -5.40
CA TRP A 75 -4.72 2.89 -5.93
C TRP A 75 -5.81 2.58 -4.91
N LYS A 76 -5.69 1.40 -4.27
CA LYS A 76 -6.61 1.01 -3.21
C LYS A 76 -6.56 1.94 -1.99
N ALA A 77 -5.36 2.40 -1.60
CA ALA A 77 -5.18 3.36 -0.51
C ALA A 77 -5.82 4.73 -0.80
N GLU A 78 -5.86 5.12 -2.07
CA GLU A 78 -6.53 6.33 -2.56
C GLU A 78 -8.05 6.14 -2.77
N GLY A 79 -8.58 4.94 -2.53
CA GLY A 79 -10.00 4.63 -2.62
C GLY A 79 -10.46 4.07 -3.97
N TYR A 80 -9.54 3.81 -4.90
CA TYR A 80 -9.86 3.21 -6.19
C TYR A 80 -10.02 1.68 -6.08
N GLY A 81 -11.02 1.15 -6.77
CA GLY A 81 -11.31 -0.27 -6.91
C GLY A 81 -10.72 -0.86 -8.19
N LYS A 82 -10.91 -2.18 -8.36
CA LYS A 82 -10.41 -2.93 -9.54
C LYS A 82 -11.05 -2.52 -10.87
N LEU A 83 -12.21 -1.87 -10.81
CA LEU A 83 -12.95 -1.40 -11.99
C LEU A 83 -12.52 0.01 -12.41
N ASP A 84 -11.77 0.71 -11.56
CA ASP A 84 -11.27 2.04 -11.87
C ASP A 84 -10.05 1.90 -12.78
N VAL A 85 -10.26 2.20 -14.06
CA VAL A 85 -9.21 2.14 -15.08
C VAL A 85 -8.61 3.55 -15.25
N PRO A 86 -7.27 3.69 -15.25
CA PRO A 86 -6.65 4.96 -15.59
C PRO A 86 -7.14 5.42 -16.96
N LEU A 87 -7.76 6.60 -16.99
CA LEU A 87 -8.14 7.24 -18.24
C LEU A 87 -6.87 7.64 -18.99
N SER A 88 -6.87 7.47 -20.30
CA SER A 88 -5.77 7.92 -21.16
C SER A 88 -5.54 9.42 -20.99
N GLU A 89 -4.27 9.83 -20.98
CA GLU A 89 -3.93 11.24 -21.01
C GLU A 89 -4.55 11.89 -22.26
N PRO A 90 -5.20 13.06 -22.11
CA PRO A 90 -5.83 13.73 -23.22
C PRO A 90 -4.77 14.18 -24.24
N PHE A 91 -4.87 13.65 -25.46
CA PHE A 91 -3.98 14.01 -26.58
C PHE A 91 -4.46 15.31 -27.23
N PHE A 92 -4.17 16.43 -26.60
CA PHE A 92 -4.35 17.74 -27.24
C PHE A 92 -2.98 18.38 -27.51
N PRO A 93 -2.79 19.01 -28.69
CA PRO A 93 -1.64 19.86 -28.92
C PRO A 93 -1.54 20.89 -27.81
N THR A 94 -0.31 21.22 -27.43
CA THR A 94 -0.04 22.17 -26.35
C THR A 94 -0.85 23.46 -26.55
N ASP A 95 -1.00 23.98 -27.77
CA ASP A 95 -1.72 25.24 -28.01
C ASP A 95 -3.19 25.07 -28.40
N SER A 96 -3.80 23.93 -28.07
CA SER A 96 -5.21 23.68 -28.34
C SER A 96 -6.11 24.64 -27.53
N PRO A 97 -7.06 25.34 -28.16
CA PRO A 97 -8.03 26.18 -27.46
C PRO A 97 -9.00 25.38 -26.58
N LEU A 98 -9.00 24.05 -26.70
CA LEU A 98 -9.77 23.12 -25.86
C LEU A 98 -9.02 22.73 -24.58
N CYS A 99 -7.78 23.19 -24.39
CA CYS A 99 -6.95 22.89 -23.22
C CYS A 99 -6.78 24.15 -22.38
N ILE A 100 -7.16 24.07 -21.10
CA ILE A 100 -6.80 25.08 -20.11
C ILE A 100 -5.43 24.71 -19.55
N LYS A 101 -4.42 25.51 -19.83
CA LYS A 101 -3.10 25.37 -19.21
C LYS A 101 -3.08 26.08 -17.87
N ILE A 102 -2.70 25.35 -16.84
CA ILE A 102 -2.33 25.92 -15.54
C ILE A 102 -0.81 25.88 -15.49
N ASP A 103 -0.18 27.00 -15.85
CA ASP A 103 1.27 27.13 -15.69
C ASP A 103 1.66 27.30 -14.21
N LYS A 104 2.96 27.19 -13.93
CA LYS A 104 3.49 27.26 -12.56
C LYS A 104 3.14 28.59 -11.86
N GLN A 105 3.17 29.70 -12.58
CA GLN A 105 2.87 31.02 -12.00
C GLN A 105 1.39 31.13 -11.65
N LEU A 106 0.51 30.67 -12.55
CA LEU A 106 -0.92 30.62 -12.32
C LEU A 106 -1.27 29.67 -11.16
N GLN A 107 -0.62 28.51 -11.08
CA GLN A 107 -0.77 27.56 -9.98
C GLN A 107 -0.40 28.21 -8.64
N GLU A 108 0.74 28.88 -8.54
CA GLU A 108 1.18 29.58 -7.33
C GLU A 108 0.19 30.68 -6.92
N GLN A 109 -0.34 31.45 -7.89
CA GLN A 109 -1.34 32.48 -7.62
C GLN A 109 -2.66 31.90 -7.10
N ILE A 110 -3.13 30.80 -7.69
CA ILE A 110 -4.34 30.09 -7.24
C ILE A 110 -4.15 29.60 -5.80
N LEU A 111 -3.03 28.95 -5.52
CA LEU A 111 -2.72 28.44 -4.18
C LEU A 111 -2.63 29.57 -3.16
N LYS A 112 -1.94 30.67 -3.49
CA LYS A 112 -1.83 31.84 -2.62
C LYS A 112 -3.22 32.40 -2.25
N LYS A 113 -4.08 32.63 -3.24
CA LYS A 113 -5.45 33.12 -3.00
C LYS A 113 -6.27 32.15 -2.15
N ALA A 114 -6.15 30.86 -2.37
CA ALA A 114 -6.86 29.85 -1.57
C ALA A 114 -6.43 29.86 -0.09
N LYS A 115 -5.13 30.05 0.18
CA LYS A 115 -4.61 30.18 1.56
C LYS A 115 -4.96 31.51 2.21
N GLU A 116 -5.04 32.60 1.45
CA GLU A 116 -5.57 33.88 1.96
C GLU A 116 -7.03 33.73 2.39
N GLN A 117 -7.83 32.95 1.66
CA GLN A 117 -9.23 32.68 2.00
C GLN A 117 -9.40 31.64 3.12
N ASN A 118 -8.50 30.66 3.21
CA ASN A 118 -8.46 29.66 4.27
C ASN A 118 -7.05 29.54 4.87
N PRO A 119 -6.73 30.30 5.94
CA PRO A 119 -5.39 30.28 6.54
C PRO A 119 -4.95 28.93 7.12
N ALA A 120 -5.90 28.03 7.43
CA ALA A 120 -5.59 26.68 7.92
C ALA A 120 -5.18 25.72 6.78
N MET A 121 -5.35 26.12 5.52
CA MET A 121 -4.92 25.36 4.36
C MET A 121 -3.38 25.30 4.32
N GLN A 122 -2.84 24.08 4.33
CA GLN A 122 -1.41 23.85 4.12
C GLN A 122 -1.12 23.81 2.61
N ILE A 123 -0.17 24.63 2.17
CA ILE A 123 0.41 24.55 0.83
C ILE A 123 1.80 23.96 1.02
N ALA A 124 2.06 22.79 0.42
CA ALA A 124 3.41 22.24 0.37
C ALA A 124 4.26 23.09 -0.58
N SER A 125 5.29 23.77 -0.05
CA SER A 125 6.35 24.37 -0.86
C SER A 125 7.30 23.25 -1.29
N CYS A 126 7.20 22.80 -2.54
CA CYS A 126 8.11 21.81 -3.11
C CYS A 126 9.47 22.44 -3.45
N ASP A 127 10.33 22.62 -2.45
CA ASP A 127 11.75 22.97 -2.63
C ASP A 127 12.66 21.73 -2.48
N CYS A 128 12.31 20.61 -3.12
CA CYS A 128 13.13 19.39 -3.05
C CYS A 128 13.31 18.76 -4.43
N TYR A 129 14.47 19.01 -5.05
CA TYR A 129 14.87 18.56 -6.39
C TYR A 129 15.23 17.06 -6.49
N THR A 130 15.07 16.25 -5.44
CA THR A 130 15.56 14.85 -5.43
C THR A 130 14.49 13.78 -5.62
N TRP A 131 13.20 14.11 -5.62
CA TRP A 131 12.11 13.13 -5.77
C TRP A 131 11.51 13.04 -7.19
N CYS A 132 12.00 13.82 -8.15
CA CYS A 132 11.42 13.93 -9.50
C CYS A 132 11.66 12.73 -10.43
N ARG A 133 12.22 11.60 -9.98
CA ARG A 133 12.47 10.45 -10.88
C ARG A 133 11.57 9.24 -10.72
N ILE A 134 10.61 9.26 -9.80
CA ILE A 134 9.68 8.12 -9.61
C ILE A 134 8.21 8.51 -9.86
N ASN A 135 7.83 9.80 -9.89
CA ASN A 135 6.42 10.17 -9.88
C ASN A 135 6.04 11.23 -10.92
N ILE A 136 5.94 10.82 -12.18
CA ILE A 136 5.26 11.61 -13.22
C ILE A 136 3.74 11.31 -13.25
N SER A 137 3.28 10.15 -12.77
CA SER A 137 1.84 9.82 -12.76
C SER A 137 1.04 10.40 -11.58
N PHE A 138 1.68 10.78 -10.46
CA PHE A 138 0.96 11.33 -9.31
C PHE A 138 0.44 12.77 -9.52
N TYR A 139 1.12 13.57 -10.35
CA TYR A 139 0.82 15.00 -10.45
C TYR A 139 -0.42 15.29 -11.29
N ILE A 140 -0.78 14.39 -12.22
CA ILE A 140 -1.94 14.56 -13.10
C ILE A 140 -3.26 14.17 -12.39
N PHE A 141 -3.23 13.17 -11.50
CA PHE A 141 -4.42 12.72 -10.77
C PHE A 141 -4.90 13.70 -9.69
N PHE A 142 -3.98 14.37 -8.99
CA PHE A 142 -4.35 15.34 -7.95
C PHE A 142 -5.04 16.59 -8.54
N ILE A 143 -4.66 17.04 -9.73
CA ILE A 143 -5.31 18.20 -10.37
C ILE A 143 -6.72 17.83 -10.86
N GLY A 144 -6.93 16.60 -11.35
CA GLY A 144 -8.23 16.12 -11.78
C GLY A 144 -9.27 16.10 -10.65
N TYR A 145 -8.92 15.53 -9.49
CA TYR A 145 -9.85 15.36 -8.37
C TYR A 145 -10.36 16.69 -7.78
N PHE A 146 -9.51 17.72 -7.72
CA PHE A 146 -9.92 19.04 -7.23
C PHE A 146 -10.83 19.80 -8.22
N ILE A 147 -10.67 19.60 -9.53
CA ILE A 147 -11.53 20.22 -10.54
C ILE A 147 -12.94 19.60 -10.50
N THR A 148 -13.07 18.29 -10.34
CA THR A 148 -14.37 17.61 -10.29
C THR A 148 -15.18 17.96 -9.04
N ILE A 149 -14.53 18.08 -7.87
CA ILE A 149 -15.20 18.46 -6.62
C ILE A 149 -15.71 19.90 -6.65
N TYR A 150 -14.96 20.82 -7.25
CA TYR A 150 -15.39 22.22 -7.37
C TYR A 150 -16.55 22.38 -8.36
N TYR A 151 -16.56 21.64 -9.47
CA TYR A 151 -17.67 21.70 -10.44
C TYR A 151 -18.97 21.07 -9.91
N ILE A 152 -18.90 19.97 -9.15
CA ILE A 152 -20.09 19.32 -8.58
C ILE A 152 -20.73 20.20 -7.49
N ARG A 153 -19.94 20.90 -6.67
CA ARG A 153 -20.50 21.85 -5.68
C ARG A 153 -21.13 23.09 -6.32
N TYR A 154 -20.65 23.54 -7.48
CA TYR A 154 -21.23 24.69 -8.17
C TYR A 154 -22.57 24.38 -8.84
N ILE A 155 -22.75 23.14 -9.34
CA ILE A 155 -24.01 22.70 -9.97
C ILE A 155 -25.13 22.47 -8.93
N ILE A 156 -24.80 22.01 -7.72
CA ILE A 156 -25.80 21.80 -6.65
C ILE A 156 -26.32 23.14 -6.06
N PHE A 157 -25.61 24.25 -6.26
CA PHE A 157 -26.02 25.57 -5.72
C PHE A 157 -26.84 26.42 -6.70
N VAL A 158 -27.08 25.92 -7.93
CA VAL A 158 -27.80 26.65 -9.01
C VAL A 158 -29.06 25.89 -9.47
N ILE A 159 -29.57 24.96 -8.65
CA ILE A 159 -30.91 24.37 -8.77
C ILE A 159 -31.67 24.71 -7.50
#